data_AF-A0A7S2MIC6-F1
#
_entry.id   AF-A0A7S2MIC6-F1
#
_cell.length_a   1.000
_cell.length_b   1.000
_cell.length_c   1.000
_cell.angle_alpha   90.00
_cell.angle_beta   90.00
_cell.angle_gamma   90.00
#
_symmetry.space_group_name_H-M   'P 1'
#
loop_
_entity.id
_entity.type
_entity.pdbx_description
1 polymer ?
#
loop_
_entity_poly.entity_id
_entity_poly.type
_entity_poly.pdbx_seq_one_letter_code
_entity_poly.pdbx_strand_id
1 'polypeptide(L)'
;LQRLRAAASQGMNARLVACMREVEGQAVNVSAEVPGSDASLSPVVVMTPRSGWWSCAVERASGIAAFLEILRAVSHSKTERTVLFFANTGHELGHAGMQALCEQRPDVFGKA
;
A
#
# COMPACT_ATOMS: atom_id res chain seq x y z
N LEU A 1 20.81 -12.14 -17.89
CA LEU A 1 19.90 -12.56 -18.99
C LEU A 1 20.63 -13.09 -20.23
N GLN A 2 21.64 -12.38 -20.75
CA GLN A 2 22.34 -12.79 -21.98
C GLN A 2 22.91 -14.22 -21.94
N ARG A 3 23.55 -14.62 -20.84
CA ARG A 3 24.08 -15.99 -20.67
C ARG A 3 22.99 -17.07 -20.63
N LEU A 4 21.87 -16.79 -19.97
CA LEU A 4 20.71 -17.70 -19.93
C LEU A 4 20.07 -17.85 -21.31
N ARG A 5 19.96 -16.75 -22.07
CA ARG A 5 19.47 -16.77 -23.45
C ARG A 5 20.38 -17.57 -24.39
N ALA A 6 21.69 -17.43 -24.25
CA ALA A 6 22.66 -18.21 -25.02
C ALA A 6 22.57 -19.72 -24.71
N ALA A 7 22.53 -20.09 -23.43
CA ALA A 7 22.36 -21.50 -23.02
C ALA A 7 21.04 -22.10 -23.52
N ALA A 8 19.94 -21.33 -23.46
CA ALA A 8 18.64 -21.75 -24.00
C ALA A 8 18.70 -21.96 -25.52
N SER A 9 19.37 -21.09 -26.27
CA SER A 9 19.52 -21.23 -27.73
C SER A 9 20.33 -22.47 -28.15
N GLN A 10 21.11 -23.03 -27.22
CA GLN A 10 21.88 -24.26 -27.41
C GLN A 10 21.16 -25.50 -26.87
N GLY A 11 19.88 -25.38 -26.49
CA GLY A 11 19.08 -26.49 -25.98
C GLY A 11 19.56 -27.03 -24.63
N MET A 12 20.32 -26.25 -23.86
CA MET A 12 20.84 -26.70 -22.57
C MET A 12 19.73 -26.79 -21.53
N ASN A 13 19.71 -27.89 -20.79
CA ASN A 13 18.80 -28.07 -19.66
C ASN A 13 19.33 -27.33 -18.42
N ALA A 14 18.43 -26.67 -17.70
CA ALA A 14 18.72 -26.05 -16.40
C ALA A 14 17.68 -26.49 -15.37
N ARG A 15 18.10 -26.57 -14.10
CA ARG A 15 17.20 -26.84 -12.98
C ARG A 15 17.15 -25.61 -12.08
N LEU A 16 15.95 -25.04 -11.93
CA LEU A 16 15.68 -24.01 -10.93
C LEU A 16 15.10 -24.68 -9.69
N VAL A 17 15.67 -24.36 -8.52
CA VAL A 17 15.13 -24.81 -7.22
C VAL A 17 14.92 -23.56 -6.38
N ALA A 18 13.71 -23.35 -5.90
CA ALA A 18 13.37 -22.31 -4.94
C ALA A 18 12.89 -22.98 -3.66
N CYS A 19 13.59 -22.73 -2.54
CA CYS A 19 13.17 -23.18 -1.23
C CYS A 19 12.50 -22.01 -0.53
N MET A 20 11.21 -22.16 -0.23
CA MET A 20 10.42 -21.13 0.45
C MET A 20 10.01 -21.66 1.82
N ARG A 21 9.92 -20.77 2.80
CA ARG A 21 9.35 -21.03 4.11
C ARG A 21 8.31 -19.96 4.38
N GLU A 22 7.09 -20.39 4.67
CA GLU A 22 6.07 -19.50 5.21
C GLU A 22 6.33 -19.30 6.70
N VAL A 23 6.19 -18.05 7.14
CA VAL A 23 6.36 -17.66 8.53
C VAL A 23 5.19 -16.78 8.89
N GLU A 24 4.56 -17.03 10.02
CA GLU A 24 3.54 -16.15 10.54
C GLU A 24 4.12 -14.77 10.82
N GLY A 25 3.38 -13.73 10.44
CA GLY A 25 3.78 -12.35 10.62
C GLY A 25 2.59 -11.50 11.04
N GLN A 26 2.88 -10.45 11.80
CA GLN A 26 1.90 -9.41 12.12
C GLN A 26 2.18 -8.17 11.29
N ALA A 27 1.11 -7.55 10.82
CA ALA A 27 1.20 -6.34 10.03
C ALA A 27 0.09 -5.37 10.44
N VAL A 28 0.36 -4.07 10.26
CA VAL A 28 -0.57 -3.01 10.66
C VAL A 28 -0.77 -2.02 9.52
N ASN A 29 -2.03 -1.65 9.32
CA ASN A 29 -2.40 -0.43 8.61
C ASN A 29 -2.35 0.73 9.61
N VAL A 30 -2.06 1.93 9.10
CA VAL A 30 -2.16 3.17 9.87
C VAL A 30 -3.25 4.02 9.24
N SER A 31 -4.11 4.62 10.04
CA SER A 31 -5.16 5.51 9.55
C SER A 31 -5.21 6.80 10.35
N ALA A 32 -5.70 7.86 9.70
CA ALA A 32 -6.02 9.13 10.33
C ALA A 32 -7.23 9.76 9.65
N GLU A 33 -7.93 10.62 10.38
CA GLU A 33 -9.08 11.37 9.88
C GLU A 33 -8.89 12.84 10.22
N VAL A 34 -9.10 13.71 9.23
CA VAL A 34 -9.24 15.15 9.43
C VAL A 34 -10.70 15.50 9.13
N PRO A 35 -11.52 15.76 10.18
CA PRO A 35 -12.93 16.08 9.99
C PRO A 35 -13.13 17.36 9.17
N GLY A 36 -14.06 17.32 8.23
CA GLY A 36 -14.52 18.49 7.50
C GLY A 36 -15.60 19.25 8.26
N SER A 37 -15.92 20.46 7.81
CA SER A 37 -17.02 21.26 8.38
C SER A 37 -18.42 20.82 7.93
N ASP A 38 -18.53 20.07 6.82
CA ASP A 38 -19.81 19.61 6.27
C ASP A 38 -19.85 18.08 6.15
N ALA A 39 -20.58 17.45 7.08
CA ALA A 39 -20.74 15.99 7.13
C ALA A 39 -21.66 15.42 6.03
N SER A 40 -22.36 16.27 5.25
CA SER A 40 -23.19 15.81 4.13
C SER A 40 -22.36 15.49 2.87
N LEU A 41 -21.13 15.99 2.81
CA LEU A 41 -20.24 15.80 1.68
C LEU A 41 -19.48 14.47 1.79
N SER A 42 -19.38 13.75 0.66
CA SER A 42 -18.54 12.54 0.58
C SER A 42 -17.08 12.84 0.94
N PRO A 43 -16.40 11.96 1.70
CA PRO A 43 -15.03 12.16 2.12
C PRO A 43 -14.05 12.04 0.95
N VAL A 44 -12.84 12.59 1.14
CA VAL A 44 -11.70 12.39 0.24
C VAL A 44 -10.75 11.38 0.87
N VAL A 45 -10.32 10.38 0.10
CA VAL A 45 -9.34 9.39 0.57
C VAL A 45 -7.96 9.69 0.00
N VAL A 46 -6.96 9.76 0.89
CA VAL A 46 -5.54 9.81 0.55
C VAL A 46 -4.90 8.51 1.05
N MET A 47 -4.24 7.76 0.17
CA MET A 47 -3.71 6.44 0.51
C MET A 47 -2.29 6.22 -0.01
N THR A 48 -1.49 5.48 0.74
CA THR A 48 -0.16 5.01 0.32
C THR A 48 0.16 3.61 0.85
N PRO A 49 0.79 2.72 0.06
CA PRO A 49 1.47 1.55 0.59
C PRO A 49 2.56 1.96 1.57
N ARG A 50 2.61 1.35 2.76
CA ARG A 50 3.66 1.60 3.78
C ARG A 50 4.71 0.51 3.91
N SER A 51 4.43 -0.68 3.38
CA SER A 51 5.35 -1.82 3.40
C SER A 51 5.93 -2.10 2.00
N GLY A 52 7.10 -2.71 1.93
CA GLY A 52 7.68 -3.22 0.70
C GLY A 52 8.69 -4.35 0.99
N TRP A 53 9.24 -4.96 -0.05
CA TRP A 53 10.19 -6.06 0.10
C TRP A 53 11.57 -5.54 0.49
N TRP A 54 12.19 -6.18 1.48
CA TRP A 54 13.53 -5.86 1.96
C TRP A 54 13.72 -4.35 2.24
N SER A 55 14.79 -3.75 1.71
CA SER A 55 15.01 -2.30 1.74
C SER A 55 14.31 -1.65 0.54
N CYS A 56 13.11 -1.09 0.78
CA CYS A 56 12.23 -0.56 -0.26
C CYS A 56 12.14 0.98 -0.27
N ALA A 57 13.18 1.69 0.20
CA ALA A 57 13.14 3.15 0.35
C ALA A 57 12.77 3.88 -0.96
N VAL A 58 13.37 3.50 -2.09
CA VAL A 58 13.09 4.16 -3.38
C VAL A 58 11.64 3.94 -3.83
N GLU A 59 11.07 2.77 -3.54
CA GLU A 59 9.73 2.41 -3.99
C GLU A 59 8.62 3.00 -3.10
N ARG A 60 8.90 3.26 -1.81
CA ARG A 60 7.89 3.61 -0.81
C ARG A 60 8.08 4.96 -0.13
N ALA A 61 9.31 5.46 -0.03
CA ALA A 61 9.59 6.66 0.76
C ALA A 61 8.95 7.92 0.17
N SER A 62 8.92 8.07 -1.15
CA SER A 62 8.29 9.24 -1.79
C SER A 62 6.78 9.30 -1.54
N GLY A 63 6.09 8.17 -1.64
CA GLY A 63 4.66 8.06 -1.34
C GLY A 63 4.36 8.39 0.12
N ILE A 64 5.15 7.85 1.06
CA ILE A 64 5.01 8.15 2.49
C ILE A 64 5.30 9.62 2.79
N ALA A 65 6.35 10.20 2.20
CA ALA A 65 6.68 11.62 2.38
C ALA A 65 5.56 12.53 1.88
N ALA A 66 5.04 12.27 0.67
CA ALA A 66 3.91 13.02 0.11
C ALA A 66 2.65 12.85 0.99
N PHE A 67 2.37 11.64 1.45
CA PHE A 67 1.24 11.35 2.34
C PHE A 67 1.30 12.15 3.64
N LEU A 68 2.46 12.19 4.30
CA LEU A 68 2.66 12.95 5.54
C LEU A 68 2.56 14.46 5.31
N GLU A 69 3.11 14.98 4.21
CA GLU A 69 3.01 16.40 3.89
C GLU A 69 1.58 16.82 3.52
N ILE A 70 0.82 15.98 2.82
CA ILE A 70 -0.60 16.22 2.57
C ILE A 70 -1.37 16.21 3.89
N LEU A 71 -1.15 15.23 4.77
CA LEU A 71 -1.79 15.18 6.08
C LEU A 71 -1.50 16.44 6.90
N ARG A 72 -0.23 16.89 6.91
CA ARG A 72 0.19 18.11 7.59
C ARG A 72 -0.47 19.35 6.99
N ALA A 73 -0.54 19.47 5.67
CA ALA A 73 -1.19 20.61 5.03
C ALA A 73 -2.70 20.63 5.33
N VAL A 74 -3.36 19.48 5.18
CA VAL A 74 -4.80 19.32 5.39
C VAL A 74 -5.18 19.59 6.83
N SER A 75 -4.40 19.13 7.81
CA SER A 75 -4.69 19.36 9.23
C SER A 75 -4.68 20.85 9.64
N HIS A 76 -4.05 21.71 8.85
CA HIS A 76 -4.02 23.17 9.08
C HIS A 76 -5.02 23.93 8.20
N SER A 77 -5.52 23.34 7.12
CA SER A 77 -6.53 23.94 6.26
C SER A 77 -7.91 23.49 6.72
N LYS A 78 -8.77 24.40 7.20
CA LYS A 78 -10.17 24.07 7.50
C LYS A 78 -10.89 23.62 6.23
N THR A 79 -10.99 22.31 5.99
CA THR A 79 -11.64 21.74 4.79
C THR A 79 -13.14 21.58 5.02
N GLU A 80 -13.93 21.69 3.95
CA GLU A 80 -15.37 21.37 4.01
C GLU A 80 -15.59 19.86 4.09
N ARG A 81 -14.81 19.08 3.34
CA ARG A 81 -14.88 17.61 3.31
C ARG A 81 -13.98 17.00 4.37
N THR A 82 -14.44 15.91 4.98
CA THR A 82 -13.58 15.02 5.76
C THR A 82 -12.53 14.38 4.84
N VAL A 83 -11.29 14.35 5.29
CA VAL A 83 -10.18 13.69 4.58
C VAL A 83 -9.71 12.49 5.39
N LEU A 84 -9.79 11.32 4.77
CA LEU A 84 -9.42 10.03 5.34
C LEU A 84 -8.07 9.60 4.80
N PHE A 85 -7.16 9.27 5.70
CA PHE A 85 -5.79 8.89 5.39
C PHE A 85 -5.58 7.42 5.72
N PHE A 86 -5.07 6.63 4.77
CA PHE A 86 -4.75 5.23 4.98
C PHE A 86 -3.35 4.89 4.48
N ALA A 87 -2.51 4.35 5.36
CA ALA A 87 -1.22 3.80 5.01
C ALA A 87 -1.26 2.28 5.17
N ASN A 88 -1.38 1.54 4.07
CA ASN A 88 -1.71 0.12 4.05
C ASN A 88 -0.49 -0.80 3.95
N THR A 89 -0.57 -1.96 4.59
CA THR A 89 0.47 -3.00 4.57
C THR A 89 0.14 -4.12 3.57
N GLY A 90 1.15 -4.90 3.16
CA GLY A 90 0.96 -6.10 2.36
C GLY A 90 0.61 -5.85 0.89
N HIS A 91 0.99 -4.69 0.32
CA HIS A 91 0.85 -4.42 -1.12
C HIS A 91 1.45 -5.55 -1.96
N GLU A 92 2.63 -6.03 -1.58
CA GLU A 92 3.29 -7.13 -2.29
C GLU A 92 2.76 -8.53 -1.94
N LEU A 93 1.86 -8.62 -0.96
CA LEU A 93 1.22 -9.85 -0.53
C LEU A 93 -0.25 -9.83 -0.99
N GLY A 94 -0.48 -9.41 -2.23
CA GLY A 94 -1.82 -9.36 -2.82
C GLY A 94 -2.73 -8.28 -2.22
N HIS A 95 -2.15 -7.19 -1.70
CA HIS A 95 -2.89 -6.08 -1.07
C HIS A 95 -3.65 -6.47 0.20
N ALA A 96 -3.13 -7.42 0.99
CA ALA A 96 -3.79 -7.95 2.20
C ALA A 96 -4.31 -6.86 3.16
N GLY A 97 -3.53 -5.80 3.40
CA GLY A 97 -3.97 -4.69 4.25
C GLY A 97 -5.11 -3.86 3.65
N MET A 98 -5.16 -3.71 2.32
CA MET A 98 -6.28 -3.02 1.66
C MET A 98 -7.57 -3.85 1.73
N GLN A 99 -7.47 -5.17 1.53
CA GLN A 99 -8.62 -6.06 1.65
C GLN A 99 -9.23 -5.99 3.06
N ALA A 100 -8.38 -6.11 4.09
CA ALA A 100 -8.82 -5.95 5.48
C ALA A 100 -9.44 -4.57 5.75
N LEU A 101 -8.91 -3.51 5.12
CA LEU A 101 -9.48 -2.17 5.26
C LEU A 101 -10.87 -2.05 4.60
N CYS A 102 -11.06 -2.59 3.39
CA CYS A 102 -12.36 -2.59 2.72
C CYS A 102 -13.42 -3.34 3.54
N GLU A 103 -13.05 -4.47 4.14
CA GLU A 103 -13.93 -5.24 5.04
C GLU A 103 -14.30 -4.46 6.31
N GLN A 104 -13.34 -3.72 6.88
CA GLN A 104 -13.54 -2.92 8.09
C GLN A 104 -14.28 -1.59 7.83
N ARG A 105 -14.19 -1.05 6.61
CA ARG A 105 -14.74 0.26 6.22
C ARG A 105 -15.66 0.17 4.99
N PRO A 106 -16.74 -0.64 5.04
CA PRO A 106 -17.70 -0.73 3.94
C PRO A 106 -18.44 0.60 3.71
N ASP A 107 -18.45 1.49 4.71
CA ASP A 107 -18.98 2.84 4.62
C ASP A 107 -18.19 3.74 3.66
N VAL A 108 -16.90 3.46 3.45
CA VAL A 108 -16.00 4.25 2.58
C VAL A 108 -15.83 3.59 1.22
N PHE A 109 -15.62 2.27 1.19
CA PHE A 109 -15.19 1.55 -0.02
C PHE A 109 -16.31 0.75 -0.69
N GLY A 110 -17.50 0.70 -0.09
CA GLY A 110 -18.58 -0.19 -0.53
C GLY A 110 -18.31 -1.65 -0.15
N LYS A 111 -19.20 -2.55 -0.56
CA LYS A 111 -18.98 -4.00 -0.41
C LYS A 111 -18.08 -4.47 -1.57
N ALA A 112 -16.98 -5.12 -1.21
CA ALA A 112 -16.12 -5.84 -2.16
C ALA A 112 -16.82 -7.08 -2.75
#